data_AF-A0A3B9VY62-F1
#
_entry.id   AF-A0A3B9VY62-F1
#
_cell.length_a   1.000
_cell.length_b   1.000
_cell.length_c   1.000
_cell.angle_alpha   90.00
_cell.angle_beta   90.00
_cell.angle_gamma   90.00
#
_symmetry.space_group_name_H-M   'P 1'
#
loop_
_entity.id
_entity.type
_entity.pdbx_description
1 polymer ?
#
loop_
_entity_poly.entity_id
_entity_poly.type
_entity_poly.pdbx_seq_one_letter_code
_entity_poly.pdbx_strand_id
1 'polypeptide(L)'
;SSWDDYDKSLISEGGGVYARQAKSIPVSPQVRAALGLPEATTELSPPELLRAILLAPADLLYNGGIGTYVKASTESNASVGDKANDAIRVDGKDLRVKVVG
;
A
#
# COMPACT_ATOMS: atom_id res chain seq x y z
N SER A 1 1.09 -13.01 19.35
CA SER A 1 1.82 -12.98 18.08
C SER A 1 1.53 -11.68 17.38
N SER A 2 2.53 -10.81 17.31
CA SER A 2 2.50 -9.59 16.49
C SER A 2 3.37 -9.80 15.26
N TRP A 3 3.24 -8.93 14.27
CA TRP A 3 4.17 -8.92 13.13
C TRP A 3 5.61 -8.63 13.54
N ASP A 4 5.84 -7.97 14.68
CA ASP A 4 7.19 -7.72 15.20
C ASP A 4 7.88 -9.01 15.66
N ASP A 5 7.12 -10.07 15.93
CA ASP A 5 7.65 -11.39 16.28
C ASP A 5 8.10 -12.19 15.03
N TYR A 6 7.87 -11.67 13.82
CA TYR A 6 8.25 -12.33 12.58
C TYR A 6 9.77 -12.37 12.43
N ASP A 7 10.31 -13.51 12.01
CA ASP A 7 11.74 -13.68 11.74
C ASP A 7 12.14 -12.83 10.52
N LYS A 8 12.77 -11.69 10.79
CA LYS A 8 13.21 -10.73 9.77
C LYS A 8 14.30 -11.29 8.87
N SER A 9 14.98 -12.39 9.23
CA SER A 9 15.96 -13.04 8.36
C SER A 9 15.33 -13.70 7.13
N LEU A 10 14.03 -13.99 7.18
CA LEU A 10 13.26 -14.52 6.05
C LEU A 10 12.77 -13.43 5.09
N ILE A 11 12.95 -12.16 5.44
CA ILE A 11 12.54 -11.03 4.62
C ILE A 11 13.65 -10.76 3.60
N SER A 12 13.28 -10.67 2.32
CA SER A 12 14.22 -10.31 1.26
C SER A 12 14.88 -8.95 1.52
N GLU A 13 16.08 -8.77 0.97
CA GLU A 13 16.84 -7.54 1.12
C GLU A 13 16.01 -6.28 0.81
N GLY A 14 16.13 -5.27 1.67
CA GLY A 14 15.41 -4.00 1.55
C GLY A 14 13.95 -4.04 2.00
N GLY A 15 13.38 -5.22 2.29
CA GLY A 15 12.07 -5.36 2.92
C GLY A 15 12.11 -5.12 4.43
N GLY A 16 10.94 -5.09 5.06
CA GLY A 16 10.85 -4.93 6.50
C GLY A 16 9.45 -5.06 7.06
N VAL A 17 9.38 -5.14 8.39
CA VAL A 17 8.14 -5.02 9.17
C VAL A 17 8.15 -3.65 9.84
N TYR A 18 7.07 -2.89 9.63
CA TYR A 18 6.94 -1.52 10.14
C TYR A 18 5.60 -1.35 10.87
N ALA A 19 5.63 -0.65 12.01
CA ALA A 19 4.43 -0.33 12.75
C ALA A 19 3.55 0.67 11.98
N ARG A 20 2.23 0.44 11.96
CA ARG A 20 1.27 1.36 11.32
C ARG A 20 1.22 2.74 11.96
N GLN A 21 1.71 2.86 13.19
CA GLN A 21 1.76 4.11 13.97
C GLN A 21 3.11 4.83 13.83
N ALA A 22 4.04 4.30 13.04
CA ALA A 22 5.31 4.98 12.78
C ALA A 22 5.07 6.35 12.10
N LYS A 23 5.90 7.34 12.42
CA LYS A 23 5.82 8.67 11.77
C LYS A 23 6.26 8.64 10.32
N SER A 24 7.27 7.82 10.03
CA SER A 24 7.90 7.67 8.72
C SER A 24 8.45 6.25 8.61
N ILE A 25 8.46 5.71 7.40
CA ILE A 25 9.01 4.41 7.02
C ILE A 25 10.09 4.65 5.97
N PRO A 26 11.35 4.20 6.20
CA PRO A 26 12.40 4.31 5.20
C PRO A 26 12.07 3.44 3.98
N VAL A 27 12.34 3.97 2.79
CA VAL A 27 12.13 3.28 1.52
C VAL A 27 13.48 2.92 0.91
N SER A 28 13.76 1.61 0.85
CA SER A 28 14.95 1.07 0.23
C SER A 28 14.89 1.16 -1.31
N PRO A 29 16.03 1.07 -2.01
CA PRO A 29 16.03 0.94 -3.47
C PRO A 29 15.19 -0.23 -3.99
N GLN A 30 15.19 -1.36 -3.28
CA GLN A 30 14.41 -2.55 -3.63
C GLN A 30 12.90 -2.28 -3.53
N VAL A 31 12.45 -1.63 -2.45
CA VAL A 31 11.04 -1.26 -2.27
C VAL A 31 10.62 -0.20 -3.30
N ARG A 32 11.48 0.80 -3.60
CA ARG A 32 11.21 1.76 -4.68
C ARG A 32 10.96 1.06 -6.00
N ALA A 33 11.86 0.14 -6.39
CA ALA A 33 11.73 -0.61 -7.63
C ALA A 33 10.46 -1.47 -7.66
N ALA A 34 10.20 -2.21 -6.56
CA ALA A 34 9.04 -3.10 -6.46
C ALA A 34 7.70 -2.36 -6.55
N LEU A 35 7.60 -1.17 -5.93
CA LEU A 35 6.38 -0.36 -5.93
C LEU A 35 6.30 0.60 -7.14
N GLY A 36 7.39 0.74 -7.90
CA GLY A 36 7.49 1.71 -9.01
C GLY A 36 7.43 3.16 -8.53
N LEU A 37 8.12 3.48 -7.42
CA LEU A 37 8.21 4.81 -6.84
C LEU A 37 9.28 5.67 -7.54
N PRO A 38 9.18 7.02 -7.49
CA PRO A 38 10.24 7.91 -7.96
C PRO A 38 11.59 7.62 -7.30
N GLU A 39 12.70 7.77 -8.03
CA GLU A 39 14.05 7.48 -7.53
C GLU A 39 14.44 8.26 -6.27
N ALA A 40 13.91 9.47 -6.12
CA ALA A 40 14.17 10.32 -4.95
C ALA A 40 13.38 9.91 -3.69
N THR A 41 12.49 8.91 -3.76
CA THR A 41 11.69 8.49 -2.61
C THR A 41 12.53 7.67 -1.63
N THR A 42 12.90 8.30 -0.52
CA THR A 42 13.70 7.68 0.56
C THR A 42 12.88 7.35 1.80
N GLU A 43 11.68 7.91 1.94
CA GLU A 43 10.78 7.66 3.05
C GLU A 43 9.32 7.94 2.67
N LEU A 44 8.38 7.31 3.38
CA LEU A 44 6.94 7.52 3.26
C LEU A 44 6.27 7.39 4.63
N SER A 45 5.17 8.09 4.87
CA SER A 45 4.28 7.78 5.98
C SER A 45 3.58 6.43 5.77
N PRO A 46 3.06 5.77 6.83
CA PRO A 46 2.35 4.49 6.66
C PRO A 46 1.16 4.54 5.69
N PRO A 47 0.29 5.58 5.69
CA PRO A 47 -0.77 5.70 4.69
C PRO A 47 -0.25 5.84 3.26
N GLU A 48 0.81 6.62 3.03
CA GLU A 48 1.41 6.79 1.70
C GLU A 48 2.00 5.47 1.19
N LEU A 49 2.66 4.71 2.05
CA LEU A 49 3.20 3.39 1.69
C LEU A 49 2.08 2.40 1.36
N LEU A 50 1.01 2.35 2.16
CA LEU A 50 -0.16 1.50 1.87
C LEU A 50 -0.81 1.88 0.52
N ARG A 51 -0.95 3.18 0.25
CA ARG A 51 -1.46 3.67 -1.04
C ARG A 51 -0.54 3.29 -2.19
N ALA A 52 0.77 3.38 -2.00
CA ALA A 52 1.76 2.94 -3.00
C ALA A 52 1.69 1.43 -3.27
N ILE A 53 1.46 0.61 -2.23
CA ILE A 53 1.26 -0.84 -2.38
C ILE A 53 0.00 -1.14 -3.22
N LEU A 54 -1.11 -0.44 -2.98
CA LEU A 54 -2.33 -0.59 -3.79
C LEU A 54 -2.13 -0.20 -5.27
N LEU A 55 -1.18 0.71 -5.54
CA LEU A 55 -0.84 1.20 -6.88
C LEU A 55 0.43 0.53 -7.44
N ALA A 56 0.94 -0.51 -6.79
CA ALA A 56 2.10 -1.23 -7.26
C ALA A 56 1.78 -1.95 -8.58
N PRO A 57 2.76 -2.09 -9.48
CA PRO A 57 2.59 -2.93 -10.65
C PRO A 57 2.49 -4.41 -10.19
N ALA A 58 1.38 -5.06 -10.49
CA ALA A 58 1.17 -6.48 -10.17
C ALA A 58 0.24 -7.13 -11.20
N ASP A 59 0.13 -8.47 -11.18
CA ASP A 59 -0.83 -9.15 -12.05
C ASP A 59 -2.24 -9.17 -11.43
N LEU A 60 -2.33 -9.43 -10.13
CA LEU A 60 -3.60 -9.59 -9.40
C LEU A 60 -3.62 -8.69 -8.16
N LEU A 61 -4.69 -7.89 -8.03
CA LEU A 61 -5.12 -7.36 -6.74
C LEU A 61 -6.24 -8.24 -6.21
N TYR A 62 -5.98 -8.96 -5.12
CA TYR A 62 -7.00 -9.76 -4.43
C TYR A 62 -7.61 -8.94 -3.30
N ASN A 63 -8.86 -8.52 -3.44
CA ASN A 63 -9.56 -7.66 -2.49
C ASN A 63 -10.56 -8.46 -1.63
N GLY A 64 -10.07 -9.48 -0.92
CA GLY A 64 -10.91 -10.34 -0.08
C GLY A 64 -11.13 -9.87 1.37
N GLY A 65 -10.69 -8.66 1.73
CA GLY A 65 -10.72 -8.14 3.10
C GLY A 65 -11.94 -7.28 3.44
N ILE A 66 -12.03 -6.85 4.69
CA ILE A 66 -13.00 -5.85 5.14
C ILE A 66 -12.44 -4.46 4.86
N GLY A 67 -13.15 -3.67 4.05
CA GLY A 67 -12.79 -2.30 3.71
C GLY A 67 -13.01 -2.00 2.24
N THR A 68 -13.27 -0.73 1.91
CA THR A 68 -13.40 -0.26 0.54
C THR A 68 -12.16 0.55 0.17
N TYR A 69 -11.17 -0.12 -0.42
CA TYR A 69 -9.87 0.47 -0.82
C TYR A 69 -9.90 1.09 -2.22
N VAL A 70 -10.89 0.74 -3.03
CA VAL A 70 -11.00 1.18 -4.42
C VAL A 70 -12.38 1.80 -4.61
N LYS A 71 -12.45 2.94 -5.30
CA LYS A 71 -13.70 3.57 -5.72
C LYS A 71 -13.68 3.94 -7.20
N ALA A 72 -14.84 4.27 -7.76
CA ALA A 72 -14.87 4.97 -9.04
C ALA A 72 -14.29 6.39 -8.89
N SER A 73 -13.73 6.92 -9.97
CA SER A 73 -13.21 8.29 -9.97
C SER A 73 -14.30 9.36 -9.82
N THR A 74 -15.56 8.99 -10.06
CA THR A 74 -16.74 9.85 -9.87
C THR A 74 -17.30 9.81 -8.45
N GLU A 75 -16.86 8.87 -7.62
CA GLU A 75 -17.27 8.78 -6.21
C GLU A 75 -16.36 9.64 -5.33
N SER A 76 -16.93 10.22 -4.28
CA SER A 76 -16.16 10.89 -3.24
C SER A 76 -15.78 9.90 -2.14
N ASN A 77 -14.73 10.17 -1.36
CA ASN A 77 -14.44 9.35 -0.18
C ASN A 77 -15.62 9.34 0.82
N ALA A 78 -16.28 10.49 1.01
CA ALA A 78 -17.42 10.62 1.92
C ALA A 78 -18.61 9.73 1.53
N SER A 79 -18.86 9.53 0.23
CA SER A 79 -19.98 8.70 -0.26
C SER A 79 -19.73 7.20 -0.12
N VAL A 80 -18.48 6.75 0.08
CA VAL A 80 -18.13 5.32 0.22
C VAL A 80 -18.50 4.78 1.61
N GLY A 81 -18.56 5.64 2.63
CA GLY A 81 -18.98 5.23 3.98
C GLY A 81 -17.92 4.49 4.81
N ASP A 82 -16.69 4.37 4.32
CA ASP A 82 -15.57 3.72 5.01
C ASP A 82 -14.44 4.71 5.31
N LYS A 83 -14.65 5.53 6.34
CA LYS A 83 -13.72 6.61 6.72
C LYS A 83 -12.32 6.12 7.10
N ALA A 84 -12.21 4.88 7.59
CA ALA A 84 -10.93 4.31 8.03
C ALA A 84 -9.93 4.15 6.88
N ASN A 85 -10.44 3.96 5.66
CA ASN A 85 -9.62 3.76 4.46
C ASN A 85 -9.52 5.01 3.57
N ASP A 86 -10.11 6.14 3.94
CA ASP A 86 -10.10 7.38 3.12
C ASP A 86 -8.69 7.81 2.71
N ALA A 87 -7.72 7.73 3.63
CA ALA A 87 -6.34 8.17 3.40
C ALA A 87 -5.57 7.28 2.42
N ILE A 88 -6.02 6.04 2.21
CA ILE A 88 -5.34 5.06 1.37
C ILE A 88 -6.17 4.65 0.14
N ARG A 89 -7.43 5.07 0.06
CA ARG A 89 -8.33 4.75 -1.04
C ARG A 89 -7.81 5.30 -2.36
N VAL A 90 -7.94 4.50 -3.40
CA VAL A 90 -7.52 4.83 -4.77
C VAL A 90 -8.68 4.74 -5.75
N ASP A 91 -8.55 5.41 -6.89
CA ASP A 91 -9.49 5.21 -7.99
C ASP A 91 -9.13 3.91 -8.73
N GLY A 92 -10.14 3.13 -9.13
CA GLY A 92 -9.92 1.89 -9.87
C GLY A 92 -9.15 2.07 -11.17
N LYS A 93 -9.30 3.23 -11.82
CA LYS A 93 -8.58 3.58 -13.06
C LYS A 93 -7.07 3.77 -12.86
N ASP A 94 -6.63 4.02 -11.62
CA ASP A 94 -5.22 4.24 -11.28
C ASP A 94 -4.50 2.93 -10.91
N LEU A 95 -5.26 1.84 -10.73
CA LEU A 95 -4.69 0.53 -10.43
C LEU A 95 -3.79 0.06 -11.57
N ARG A 96 -2.64 -0.52 -11.21
CA ARG A 96 -1.64 -1.03 -12.13
C ARG A 96 -1.63 -2.56 -12.17
N VAL A 97 -2.83 -3.15 -12.05
CA VAL A 97 -3.05 -4.60 -12.06
C VAL A 97 -3.80 -5.07 -13.29
N LYS A 98 -3.58 -6.32 -13.68
CA LYS A 98 -4.28 -6.93 -14.83
C LYS A 98 -5.65 -7.48 -14.44
N VAL A 99 -5.77 -7.98 -13.20
CA VAL A 99 -6.97 -8.63 -12.68
C VAL A 99 -7.27 -8.10 -11.28
N VAL A 100 -8.56 -7.91 -11.00
CA VAL A 100 -9.08 -7.68 -9.64
C VAL A 100 -9.94 -8.88 -9.27
N GLY A 101 -9.64 -9.51 -8.14
CA GLY A 101 -10.31 -10.69 -7.61
C GLY A 101 -10.86 -10.50 -6.20
#